data_AF-A0A945MA56-F1
#
_entry.id   AF-A0A945MA56-F1
#
_cell.length_a   1.000
_cell.length_b   1.000
_cell.length_c   1.000
_cell.angle_alpha   90.00
_cell.angle_beta   90.00
_cell.angle_gamma   90.00
#
_symmetry.space_group_name_H-M   'P 1'
#
loop_
_entity.id
_entity.type
_entity.pdbx_description
1 polymer ?
#
loop_
_entity_poly.entity_id
_entity_poly.type
_entity_poly.pdbx_seq_one_letter_code
_entity_poly.pdbx_strand_id
1 'polypeptide(L)'
;MNWVSATADVIPTEIMQEYCEAFARGQWGLIFTEGTYINESESQDFMNRPSIANHKYVSEWSKIVDIIHKRNTPIFQKLMYDGALI
;
A
#
# COMPACT_ATOMS: atom_id res chain seq x y z
N MET A 1 -1.49 0.44 13.14
CA MET A 1 -2.24 1.60 12.63
C MET A 1 -2.93 1.12 11.36
N ASN A 2 -4.26 1.00 11.37
CA ASN A 2 -5.03 0.58 10.21
C ASN A 2 -5.74 1.83 9.70
N TRP A 3 -5.10 2.57 8.79
CA TRP A 3 -5.80 3.59 8.02
C TRP A 3 -6.40 2.89 6.80
N VAL A 4 -7.50 3.42 6.33
CA VAL A 4 -8.24 2.93 5.17
C VAL A 4 -8.02 3.94 4.05
N SER A 5 -6.86 3.88 3.35
CA SER A 5 -6.53 4.83 2.26
C SER A 5 -6.78 4.30 0.85
N ALA A 6 -7.08 3.01 0.69
CA ALA A 6 -7.52 2.47 -0.59
C ALA A 6 -9.00 2.80 -0.83
N THR A 7 -9.39 3.00 -2.09
CA THR A 7 -10.82 3.06 -2.49
C THR A 7 -11.54 1.75 -2.14
N ALA A 8 -12.88 1.74 -2.24
CA ALA A 8 -13.70 0.52 -2.09
C ALA A 8 -13.18 -0.67 -2.93
N ASP A 9 -12.47 -0.37 -4.03
CA ASP A 9 -11.85 -1.33 -4.94
C ASP A 9 -10.42 -1.76 -4.59
N VAL A 10 -9.90 -1.47 -3.39
CA VAL A 10 -8.60 -1.99 -2.92
C VAL A 10 -7.40 -1.41 -3.74
N ILE A 11 -7.60 -0.28 -4.41
CA ILE A 11 -6.58 0.36 -5.26
C ILE A 11 -5.82 1.44 -4.48
N PRO A 12 -4.48 1.42 -4.47
CA PRO A 12 -3.67 2.55 -3.98
C PRO A 12 -4.03 3.84 -4.72
N THR A 13 -4.52 4.84 -4.00
CA THR A 13 -5.07 6.08 -4.57
C THR A 13 -4.01 7.18 -4.67
N GLU A 14 -4.32 8.27 -5.38
CA GLU A 14 -3.52 9.50 -5.36
C GLU A 14 -3.32 10.02 -3.92
N ILE A 15 -4.32 9.87 -3.04
CA ILE A 15 -4.22 10.22 -1.61
C ILE A 15 -3.11 9.43 -0.93
N MET A 16 -2.99 8.14 -1.25
CA MET A 16 -1.96 7.26 -0.68
C MET A 16 -0.56 7.63 -1.19
N GLN A 17 -0.45 8.08 -2.44
CA GLN A 17 0.79 8.65 -3.00
C GLN A 17 1.19 9.92 -2.24
N GLU A 18 0.30 10.90 -2.12
CA GLU A 18 0.56 12.16 -1.42
C GLU A 18 0.97 11.93 0.04
N TYR A 19 0.29 11.00 0.71
CA TYR A 19 0.58 10.63 2.09
C TYR A 19 1.99 10.04 2.25
N CYS A 20 2.36 9.05 1.42
CA CYS A 20 3.69 8.46 1.49
C CYS A 20 4.78 9.47 1.08
N GLU A 21 4.50 10.31 0.09
CA GLU A 21 5.41 11.34 -0.38
C GLU A 21 5.70 12.40 0.69
N ALA A 22 4.71 12.74 1.53
CA ALA A 22 4.90 13.66 2.65
C ALA A 22 5.98 13.18 3.64
N PHE A 23 6.06 11.87 3.93
CA PHE A 23 7.12 11.31 4.77
C PHE A 23 8.50 11.36 4.09
N ALA A 24 8.55 11.06 2.80
CA ALA A 24 9.80 11.16 2.02
C ALA A 24 10.31 12.61 1.99
N ARG A 25 9.42 13.59 1.80
CA ARG A 25 9.74 15.03 1.93
C ARG A 25 10.22 15.40 3.33
N GLY A 26 9.70 14.74 4.36
CA GLY A 26 10.14 14.89 5.74
C GLY A 26 11.51 14.27 6.05
N GLN A 27 12.22 13.71 5.06
CA GLN A 27 13.53 13.05 5.21
C GLN A 27 13.52 11.88 6.19
N TRP A 28 12.43 11.11 6.19
CA TRP A 28 12.37 9.87 6.97
C TRP A 28 13.38 8.86 6.44
N GLY A 29 14.01 8.10 7.35
CA GLY A 29 15.01 7.10 6.99
C GLY A 29 14.45 5.83 6.36
N LEU A 30 13.15 5.54 6.57
CA LEU A 30 12.43 4.40 6.01
C LEU A 30 10.91 4.63 6.11
N ILE A 31 10.17 4.27 5.07
CA ILE A 31 8.70 4.28 5.06
C ILE A 31 8.18 2.84 5.11
N PHE A 32 7.24 2.57 6.00
CA PHE A 32 6.47 1.32 6.00
C PHE A 32 5.07 1.58 5.44
N THR A 33 4.63 0.75 4.49
CA THR A 33 3.26 0.87 3.97
C THR A 33 2.23 0.42 5.01
N GLU A 34 0.97 0.78 4.77
CA GLU A 34 -0.14 0.04 5.34
C GLU A 34 -0.11 -1.44 4.88
N GLY A 35 -0.91 -2.26 5.56
CA GLY A 35 -0.94 -3.69 5.30
C GLY A 35 -1.54 -4.02 3.94
N THR A 36 -0.81 -4.79 3.14
CA THR A 36 -1.16 -5.18 1.79
C THR A 36 -1.48 -6.67 1.70
N TYR A 37 -2.63 -7.02 1.13
CA TYR A 37 -3.02 -8.42 0.98
C TYR A 37 -2.36 -9.12 -0.21
N ILE A 38 -2.12 -10.41 -0.03
CA ILE A 38 -1.43 -11.28 -1.00
C ILE A 38 -2.37 -12.09 -1.89
N ASN A 39 -3.69 -12.06 -1.66
CA ASN A 39 -4.67 -12.79 -2.45
C ASN A 39 -5.92 -11.94 -2.73
N GLU A 40 -6.72 -12.38 -3.70
CA GLU A 40 -8.02 -11.78 -4.03
C GLU A 40 -9.19 -12.49 -3.34
N SER A 41 -9.06 -13.77 -3.02
CA SER A 41 -10.21 -14.64 -2.69
C SER A 41 -10.52 -14.81 -1.21
N GLU A 42 -9.55 -14.69 -0.31
CA GLU A 42 -9.72 -15.07 1.11
C GLU A 42 -9.43 -13.94 2.11
N SER A 43 -9.10 -12.75 1.62
CA SER A 43 -8.74 -11.61 2.49
C SER A 43 -9.58 -10.36 2.24
N GLN A 44 -10.61 -10.45 1.40
CA GLN A 44 -11.41 -9.30 0.95
C GLN A 44 -12.63 -8.97 1.84
N ASP A 45 -12.75 -9.57 3.03
CA ASP A 45 -13.81 -9.17 3.97
C ASP A 45 -13.67 -7.73 4.48
N PHE A 46 -12.52 -7.09 4.23
CA PHE A 46 -12.31 -5.67 4.48
C PHE A 46 -12.21 -4.89 3.16
N MET A 47 -13.37 -4.43 2.67
CA MET A 47 -13.43 -3.32 1.71
C MET A 47 -12.47 -2.21 2.14
N ASN A 48 -11.73 -1.64 1.17
CA ASN A 48 -10.80 -0.50 1.34
C ASN A 48 -9.38 -0.78 1.91
N ARG A 49 -8.83 -1.99 1.79
CA ARG A 49 -7.40 -2.26 2.08
C ARG A 49 -6.65 -2.63 0.81
N PRO A 50 -5.41 -2.16 0.56
CA PRO A 50 -4.70 -2.42 -0.69
C PRO A 50 -4.26 -3.89 -0.86
N SER A 51 -4.13 -4.32 -2.11
CA SER A 51 -3.64 -5.66 -2.49
C SER A 51 -2.36 -5.56 -3.32
N ILE A 52 -1.63 -6.67 -3.47
CA ILE A 52 -0.50 -6.86 -4.40
C ILE A 52 -0.69 -8.12 -5.28
N ALA A 53 -1.89 -8.73 -5.22
CA ALA A 53 -2.13 -10.07 -5.73
C ALA A 53 -2.08 -10.20 -7.28
N ASN A 54 -2.17 -9.08 -8.02
CA ASN A 54 -2.18 -9.09 -9.47
C ASN A 54 -1.40 -7.91 -10.08
N HIS A 55 -1.19 -7.98 -11.39
CA HIS A 55 -0.42 -6.98 -12.14
C HIS A 55 -1.01 -5.57 -12.08
N LYS A 56 -2.33 -5.42 -11.97
CA LYS A 56 -2.99 -4.10 -11.85
C LYS A 56 -2.61 -3.45 -10.53
N TYR A 57 -2.63 -4.19 -9.43
CA TYR A 57 -2.20 -3.67 -8.14
C TYR A 57 -0.71 -3.36 -8.11
N VAL A 58 0.13 -4.25 -8.67
CA VAL A 58 1.58 -4.04 -8.79
C VAL A 58 1.90 -2.75 -9.55
N SER A 59 1.19 -2.46 -10.65
CA SER A 59 1.42 -1.23 -11.41
C SER A 59 1.11 0.04 -10.62
N GLU A 60 0.11 0.01 -9.74
CA GLU A 60 -0.21 1.17 -8.89
C GLU A 60 0.79 1.34 -7.75
N TRP A 61 1.23 0.25 -7.13
CA TRP A 61 2.30 0.28 -6.13
C TRP A 61 3.62 0.79 -6.71
N SER A 62 3.94 0.42 -7.95
CA SER A 62 5.16 0.87 -8.63
C SER A 62 5.23 2.39 -8.72
N LYS A 63 4.11 3.07 -8.97
CA LYS A 63 4.04 4.54 -8.99
C LYS A 63 4.40 5.16 -7.64
N ILE A 64 3.89 4.59 -6.55
CA ILE A 64 4.22 5.04 -5.18
C ILE A 64 5.72 4.85 -4.91
N VAL A 65 6.25 3.67 -5.22
CA VAL A 65 7.68 3.34 -5.02
C VAL A 65 8.57 4.31 -5.81
N ASP A 66 8.23 4.59 -7.07
CA ASP A 66 8.99 5.50 -7.92
C ASP A 66 9.04 6.93 -7.37
N ILE A 67 7.92 7.45 -6.86
CA ILE A 67 7.86 8.79 -6.25
C ILE A 67 8.75 8.87 -5.00
N ILE A 68 8.72 7.85 -4.16
CA ILE A 68 9.50 7.80 -2.93
C ILE A 68 11.00 7.63 -3.23
N HIS A 69 11.35 6.77 -4.19
CA HIS A 69 12.75 6.57 -4.60
C HIS A 69 13.35 7.81 -5.27
N LYS A 70 12.57 8.61 -6.02
CA LYS A 70 13.00 9.91 -6.53
C LYS A 70 13.44 10.88 -5.43
N ARG A 71 13.04 10.64 -4.18
CA ARG A 71 13.40 11.41 -2.99
C ARG A 71 14.49 10.76 -2.15
N ASN A 72 15.11 9.68 -2.65
CA ASN A 72 16.17 8.92 -1.98
C ASN A 72 15.75 8.36 -0.61
N THR A 73 14.47 7.99 -0.47
CA THR A 73 13.92 7.36 0.74
C THR A 73 13.63 5.89 0.44
N PRO A 74 14.04 4.93 1.29
CA PRO A 74 13.64 3.54 1.12
C PRO A 74 12.20 3.32 1.60
N ILE A 75 11.51 2.35 1.00
CA ILE A 75 10.15 1.93 1.36
C ILE A 75 10.09 0.41 1.54
N PHE A 76 9.35 -0.04 2.54
CA PHE A 76 9.08 -1.45 2.81
C PHE A 76 7.57 -1.71 2.79
N GLN A 77 7.14 -2.65 1.96
CA GLN A 77 5.74 -3.03 1.85
C GLN A 77 5.38 -4.09 2.89
N LYS A 78 4.45 -3.77 3.78
CA LYS A 78 3.97 -4.71 4.80
C LYS A 78 2.95 -5.67 4.18
N LEU A 79 3.34 -6.91 3.93
CA LEU A 79 2.42 -7.96 3.52
C LEU A 79 1.60 -8.47 4.71
N MET A 80 0.31 -8.70 4.50
CA MET A 80 -0.60 -9.24 5.51
C MET A 80 -1.46 -10.36 4.91
N TYR A 81 -1.80 -11.30 5.77
CA TYR A 81 -2.82 -12.32 5.55
C TYR A 81 -3.58 -12.42 6.87
N ASP A 82 -4.89 -12.23 6.82
CA ASP A 82 -5.71 -12.20 8.03
C ASP A 82 -6.11 -13.61 8.52
N GLY A 83 -5.55 -14.66 7.90
CA GLY A 83 -5.90 -16.05 8.21
C GLY A 83 -7.22 -16.46 7.56
N ALA A 84 -7.65 -17.70 7.84
CA ALA A 84 -9.02 -18.11 7.62
C ALA A 84 -9.90 -17.46 8.71
N LEU A 85 -10.29 -16.21 8.51
CA LEU A 85 -11.42 -15.66 9.26
C LEU A 85 -12.67 -16.38 8.76
N ILE A 86 -13.13 -17.34 9.56
CA ILE A 86 -14.48 -17.91 9.54
C ILE A 86 -15.36 -17.03 10.43
#